data_AF-A0A8D1G682-F1
#
_entry.id   AF-A0A8D1G682-F1
#
_cell.length_a   1.000
_cell.length_b   1.000
_cell.length_c   1.000
_cell.angle_alpha   90.00
_cell.angle_beta   90.00
_cell.angle_gamma   90.00
#
_symmetry.space_group_name_H-M   'P 1'
#
loop_
_entity.id
_entity.type
_entity.pdbx_description
1 polymer ?
#
loop_
_entity_poly.entity_id
_entity_poly.type
_entity_poly.pdbx_seq_one_letter_code
_entity_poly.pdbx_strand_id
1 'polypeptide(L)'
;MNSNADSFRKGLENIRRSQEKLENSFAETQTELKALKSRMNNAEERISDVEDKIMEITQSGQQTENQMKKHESNIRDLWDNIKQANLHIIGTPEEEEKEKGIENIFEEIMAENFPNLKDTDIKIQETQRAPNKLNPNRPTPRHIIIKMAIIQDKVRILKAAREKQSINYKGIPIRLSADFSTETLQARREWQDIFKVLKGKICNLEYSIQSEYHLK
;
A
#
# COMPACT_ATOMS: atom_id res chain seq x y z
N MET A 1 -77.90 58.98 -33.80
CA MET A 1 -77.26 57.83 -34.49
C MET A 1 -75.72 57.79 -34.35
N ASN A 2 -75.07 58.74 -33.65
CA ASN A 2 -73.60 58.88 -33.66
C ASN A 2 -72.83 58.09 -32.57
N SER A 3 -73.51 57.57 -31.53
CA SER A 3 -72.85 56.97 -30.35
C SER A 3 -72.23 55.59 -30.60
N ASN A 4 -72.76 54.80 -31.55
CA ASN A 4 -72.21 53.48 -31.86
C ASN A 4 -70.92 53.58 -32.68
N ALA A 5 -70.85 54.51 -33.64
CA ALA A 5 -69.67 54.70 -34.49
C ALA A 5 -68.44 55.12 -33.67
N ASP A 6 -68.61 56.01 -32.68
CA ASP A 6 -67.51 56.43 -31.79
C ASP A 6 -67.03 55.29 -30.86
N SER A 7 -67.94 54.40 -30.43
CA SER A 7 -67.58 53.22 -29.62
C SER A 7 -66.77 52.21 -30.42
N PHE A 8 -67.19 51.90 -31.66
CA PHE A 8 -66.43 51.04 -32.57
C PHE A 8 -65.05 51.61 -32.90
N ARG A 9 -64.96 52.92 -33.14
CA ARG A 9 -63.68 53.61 -33.40
C ARG A 9 -62.72 53.50 -32.22
N LYS A 10 -63.18 53.72 -30.98
CA LYS A 10 -62.37 53.52 -29.77
C LYS A 10 -61.94 52.06 -29.59
N GLY A 11 -62.81 51.11 -29.91
CA GLY A 11 -62.48 49.68 -29.90
C GLY A 11 -61.35 49.34 -30.87
N LEU A 12 -61.40 49.83 -32.10
CA LEU A 12 -60.35 49.64 -33.11
C LEU A 12 -59.02 50.28 -32.70
N GLU A 13 -59.04 51.49 -32.13
CA GLU A 13 -57.81 52.13 -31.63
C GLU A 13 -57.17 51.37 -30.47
N ASN A 14 -57.98 50.76 -29.58
CA ASN A 14 -57.47 49.94 -28.49
C ASN A 14 -56.86 48.63 -29.02
N ILE A 15 -57.51 47.98 -29.99
CA ILE A 15 -56.98 46.79 -30.66
C ILE A 15 -55.65 47.12 -31.33
N ARG A 16 -55.57 48.22 -32.09
CA ARG A 16 -54.32 48.64 -32.74
C ARG A 16 -53.18 48.85 -31.74
N ARG A 17 -53.44 49.56 -30.64
CA ARG A 17 -52.46 49.75 -29.56
C ARG A 17 -52.04 48.43 -28.91
N SER A 18 -52.96 47.47 -28.76
CA SER A 18 -52.62 46.15 -28.23
C SER A 18 -51.78 45.33 -29.21
N GLN A 19 -52.04 45.44 -30.52
CA GLN A 19 -51.28 44.79 -31.57
C GLN A 19 -49.85 45.35 -31.64
N GLU A 20 -49.69 46.68 -31.63
CA GLU A 20 -48.37 47.33 -31.60
C GLU A 20 -47.54 46.87 -30.38
N LYS A 21 -48.17 46.71 -29.20
CA LYS A 21 -47.49 46.18 -28.00
C LYS A 21 -47.07 44.72 -28.16
N LEU A 22 -47.93 43.89 -28.75
CA LEU A 22 -47.61 42.48 -29.00
C LEU A 22 -46.47 42.34 -30.01
N GLU A 23 -46.46 43.15 -31.07
CA GLU A 23 -45.40 43.16 -32.09
C GLU A 23 -44.06 43.57 -31.49
N ASN A 24 -44.04 44.61 -30.65
CA ASN A 24 -42.83 45.04 -29.95
C ASN A 24 -42.30 43.95 -29.01
N SER A 25 -43.18 43.36 -28.18
CA SER A 25 -42.80 42.26 -27.28
C SER A 25 -42.29 41.04 -28.04
N PHE A 26 -42.91 40.70 -29.17
CA PHE A 26 -42.45 39.61 -30.03
C PHE A 26 -41.05 39.88 -30.59
N ALA A 27 -40.78 41.10 -31.05
CA ALA A 27 -39.46 41.49 -31.52
C ALA A 27 -38.39 41.37 -30.42
N GLU A 28 -38.70 41.80 -29.20
CA GLU A 28 -37.82 41.65 -28.02
C GLU A 28 -37.55 40.17 -27.71
N THR A 29 -38.57 39.31 -27.67
CA THR A 29 -38.35 37.87 -27.42
C THR A 29 -37.51 37.22 -28.52
N GLN A 30 -37.63 37.64 -29.78
CA GLN A 30 -36.81 37.13 -30.87
C GLN A 30 -35.34 37.53 -30.74
N THR A 31 -35.05 38.75 -30.28
CA THR A 31 -33.65 39.19 -30.07
C THR A 31 -33.03 38.45 -28.90
N GLU A 32 -33.77 38.27 -27.80
CA GLU A 32 -33.35 37.46 -26.66
C GLU A 32 -33.11 35.99 -27.05
N LEU A 33 -33.99 35.37 -27.84
CA LEU A 33 -33.83 34.00 -28.32
C LEU A 33 -32.57 33.84 -29.18
N LYS A 34 -32.26 34.81 -30.04
CA LYS A 34 -31.01 34.82 -30.82
C LYS A 34 -29.78 34.90 -29.92
N ALA A 35 -29.82 35.76 -28.90
CA ALA A 35 -28.73 35.89 -27.92
C ALA A 35 -28.57 34.63 -27.05
N LEU A 36 -29.68 33.98 -26.68
CA LEU A 36 -29.65 32.69 -25.97
C LEU A 36 -29.05 31.58 -26.83
N LYS A 37 -29.42 31.51 -28.12
CA LYS A 37 -28.87 30.52 -29.05
C LYS A 37 -27.35 30.65 -29.20
N SER A 38 -26.83 31.87 -29.35
CA SER A 38 -25.37 32.06 -29.44
C SER A 38 -24.65 31.69 -28.15
N ARG A 39 -25.21 32.02 -26.98
CA ARG A 39 -24.69 31.61 -25.67
C ARG A 39 -24.70 30.09 -25.50
N MET A 40 -25.76 29.41 -25.95
CA MET A 40 -25.87 27.95 -25.88
C MET A 40 -24.81 27.28 -26.74
N ASN A 41 -24.64 27.71 -28.00
CA ASN A 41 -23.59 27.18 -28.87
C ASN A 41 -22.19 27.36 -28.26
N ASN A 42 -21.91 28.53 -27.67
CA ASN A 42 -20.63 28.76 -26.99
C ASN A 42 -20.45 27.86 -25.75
N ALA A 43 -21.52 27.61 -25.00
CA ALA A 43 -21.48 26.71 -23.85
C ALA A 43 -21.24 25.26 -24.30
N GLU A 44 -21.86 24.81 -25.38
CA GLU A 44 -21.67 23.48 -25.98
C GLU A 44 -20.22 23.25 -26.42
N GLU A 45 -19.62 24.22 -27.12
CA GLU A 45 -18.21 24.17 -27.51
C GLU A 45 -17.28 24.08 -26.29
N ARG A 46 -17.52 24.90 -25.27
CA ARG A 46 -16.76 24.86 -24.01
C ARG A 46 -16.93 23.54 -23.25
N ILE A 47 -18.09 22.89 -23.35
CA ILE A 47 -18.33 21.58 -22.74
C ILE A 47 -17.49 20.53 -23.49
N SER A 48 -17.51 20.52 -24.82
CA SER A 48 -16.66 19.63 -25.63
C SER A 48 -15.17 19.78 -25.28
N ASP A 49 -14.67 21.01 -25.20
CA ASP A 49 -13.27 21.29 -24.82
C ASP A 49 -12.91 20.76 -23.42
N VAL A 50 -13.87 20.80 -22.48
CA VAL A 50 -13.67 20.30 -21.11
C VAL A 50 -13.74 18.78 -21.07
N GLU A 51 -14.65 18.16 -21.81
CA GLU A 51 -14.75 16.70 -21.94
C GLU A 51 -13.45 16.10 -22.49
N ASP A 52 -12.89 16.69 -23.54
CA ASP A 52 -11.61 16.26 -24.12
C ASP A 52 -10.48 16.36 -23.10
N LYS A 53 -10.39 17.48 -22.36
CA LYS A 53 -9.39 17.66 -21.29
C LYS A 53 -9.56 16.64 -20.16
N ILE A 54 -10.79 16.32 -19.76
CA ILE A 54 -11.06 15.33 -18.72
C ILE A 54 -10.58 13.95 -19.15
N MET A 55 -10.78 13.59 -20.42
CA MET A 55 -10.30 12.32 -20.97
C MET A 55 -8.77 12.24 -20.94
N GLU A 56 -8.06 13.29 -21.36
CA GLU A 56 -6.60 13.38 -21.29
C GLU A 56 -6.08 13.29 -19.84
N ILE A 57 -6.71 14.01 -18.90
CA ILE A 57 -6.36 13.97 -17.47
C ILE A 57 -6.59 12.57 -16.90
N THR A 58 -7.68 11.91 -17.25
CA THR A 58 -7.99 10.55 -16.76
C THR A 58 -6.97 9.54 -17.28
N GLN A 59 -6.66 9.59 -18.57
CA GLN A 59 -5.68 8.69 -19.18
C GLN A 59 -4.27 8.90 -18.60
N SER A 60 -3.84 10.15 -18.48
CA SER A 60 -2.54 10.48 -17.88
C SER A 60 -2.48 10.14 -16.39
N GLY A 61 -3.57 10.33 -15.65
CA GLY A 61 -3.70 9.89 -14.25
C GLY A 61 -3.55 8.38 -14.10
N GLN A 62 -4.23 7.59 -14.95
CA GLN A 62 -4.11 6.13 -14.92
C GLN A 62 -2.69 5.66 -15.26
N GLN A 63 -2.03 6.33 -16.22
CA GLN A 63 -0.65 6.03 -16.58
C GLN A 63 0.31 6.32 -15.44
N THR A 64 0.20 7.48 -14.77
CA THR A 64 1.07 7.83 -13.63
C THR A 64 0.85 6.89 -12.46
N GLU A 65 -0.40 6.49 -12.17
CA GLU A 65 -0.71 5.49 -11.14
C GLU A 65 -0.03 4.14 -11.43
N ASN A 66 -0.10 3.66 -12.67
CA ASN A 66 0.55 2.41 -13.08
C ASN A 66 2.08 2.51 -12.97
N GLN A 67 2.67 3.66 -13.29
CA GLN A 67 4.10 3.91 -13.08
C GLN A 67 4.46 3.88 -11.59
N MET A 68 3.67 4.53 -10.73
CA MET A 68 3.89 4.54 -9.28
C MET A 68 3.84 3.12 -8.70
N LYS A 69 2.83 2.32 -9.06
CA LYS A 69 2.72 0.91 -8.65
C LYS A 69 3.94 0.09 -9.07
N LYS A 70 4.45 0.32 -10.28
CA LYS A 70 5.68 -0.32 -10.76
C LYS A 70 6.89 0.10 -9.94
N HIS A 71 7.05 1.39 -9.66
CA HIS A 71 8.15 1.89 -8.84
C HIS A 71 8.11 1.36 -7.40
N GLU A 72 6.92 1.29 -6.80
CA GLU A 72 6.73 0.71 -5.47
C GLU A 72 7.15 -0.77 -5.42
N SER A 73 6.69 -1.57 -6.39
CA SER A 73 7.13 -2.97 -6.50
C SER A 73 8.63 -3.09 -6.66
N ASN A 74 9.24 -2.26 -7.53
CA ASN A 74 10.68 -2.27 -7.73
C ASN A 74 11.45 -1.91 -6.45
N ILE A 75 10.97 -0.92 -5.68
CA ILE A 75 11.58 -0.50 -4.41
C ILE A 75 11.51 -1.66 -3.40
N ARG A 76 10.36 -2.34 -3.29
CA ARG A 76 10.22 -3.52 -2.44
C ARG A 76 11.24 -4.60 -2.81
N ASP A 77 11.34 -4.92 -4.10
CA ASP A 77 12.22 -5.99 -4.58
C ASP A 77 13.71 -5.63 -4.37
N LEU A 78 14.08 -4.36 -4.56
CA LEU A 78 15.42 -3.85 -4.23
C LEU A 78 15.72 -3.96 -2.73
N TRP A 79 14.78 -3.56 -1.87
CA TRP A 79 14.95 -3.69 -0.43
C TRP A 79 15.08 -5.14 0.02
N ASP A 80 14.26 -6.03 -0.52
CA ASP A 80 14.34 -7.46 -0.21
C ASP A 80 15.64 -8.07 -0.74
N ASN A 81 16.17 -7.60 -1.88
CA ASN A 81 17.48 -8.00 -2.38
C ASN A 81 18.60 -7.55 -1.43
N ILE A 82 18.61 -6.27 -1.02
CA ILE A 82 19.60 -5.73 -0.08
C ILE A 82 19.57 -6.47 1.26
N LYS A 83 18.36 -6.80 1.74
CA LYS A 83 18.14 -7.50 3.01
C LYS A 83 18.24 -9.02 2.88
N GLN A 84 18.41 -9.56 1.68
CA GLN A 84 18.39 -11.00 1.43
C GLN A 84 19.46 -11.73 2.22
N ALA A 85 20.62 -11.11 2.42
CA ALA A 85 21.74 -11.65 3.20
C ALA A 85 21.69 -11.30 4.69
N ASN A 86 20.74 -10.47 5.14
CA ASN A 86 20.64 -10.02 6.52
C ASN A 86 19.97 -11.06 7.42
N LEU A 87 20.59 -11.32 8.57
CA LEU A 87 20.10 -12.11 9.68
C LEU A 87 19.78 -11.18 10.86
N HIS A 88 18.60 -11.35 11.45
CA HIS A 88 18.15 -10.61 12.63
C HIS A 88 18.25 -11.46 13.89
N ILE A 89 18.95 -10.94 14.91
CA ILE A 89 19.01 -11.49 16.26
C ILE A 89 18.24 -10.58 17.21
N ILE A 90 17.30 -11.18 17.94
CA ILE A 90 16.41 -10.48 18.88
C ILE A 90 16.61 -11.08 20.28
N GLY A 91 16.73 -10.22 21.29
CA GLY A 91 16.83 -10.62 22.70
C GLY A 91 18.24 -10.54 23.30
N THR A 92 19.24 -10.08 22.55
CA THR A 92 20.62 -9.94 23.04
C THR A 92 20.79 -8.65 23.88
N PRO A 93 21.41 -8.70 25.08
CA PRO A 93 21.66 -7.52 25.94
C PRO A 93 22.51 -6.45 25.25
N GLU A 94 22.32 -5.16 25.56
CA GLU A 94 22.98 -4.04 24.86
C GLU A 94 24.43 -3.73 25.30
N GLU A 95 24.86 -4.17 26.48
CA GLU A 95 26.14 -3.74 27.06
C GLU A 95 27.34 -4.60 26.63
N GLU A 96 27.10 -5.82 26.15
CA GLU A 96 28.16 -6.80 25.87
C GLU A 96 28.98 -6.49 24.60
N GLU A 97 28.41 -5.71 23.68
CA GLU A 97 29.06 -5.40 22.39
C GLU A 97 30.28 -4.52 22.54
N LYS A 98 30.33 -3.67 23.58
CA LYS A 98 31.44 -2.75 23.80
C LYS A 98 32.73 -3.48 24.18
N GLU A 99 32.60 -4.66 24.78
CA GLU A 99 33.72 -5.44 25.28
C GLU A 99 34.20 -6.46 24.24
N LYS A 100 33.25 -7.14 23.56
CA LYS A 100 33.56 -8.25 22.66
C LYS A 100 33.31 -7.96 21.18
N GLY A 101 32.51 -6.95 20.84
CA GLY A 101 32.05 -6.74 19.46
C GLY A 101 30.91 -7.69 19.08
N ILE A 102 30.11 -7.28 18.07
CA ILE A 102 28.91 -8.03 17.63
C ILE A 102 29.28 -9.36 16.97
N GLU A 103 30.41 -9.43 16.26
CA GLU A 103 30.88 -10.66 15.61
C GLU A 103 31.15 -11.77 16.63
N ASN A 104 31.79 -11.45 17.75
CA ASN A 104 32.03 -12.44 18.80
C ASN A 104 30.73 -12.93 19.45
N ILE A 105 29.73 -12.06 19.61
CA ILE A 105 28.39 -12.47 20.09
C ILE A 105 27.78 -13.49 19.12
N PHE A 106 27.91 -13.26 17.81
CA PHE A 106 27.42 -14.20 16.82
C PHE A 106 28.17 -15.54 16.87
N GLU A 107 29.50 -15.52 16.96
CA GLU A 107 30.32 -16.74 17.08
C GLU A 107 29.98 -17.54 18.35
N GLU A 108 29.75 -16.87 19.48
CA GLU A 108 29.28 -17.50 20.72
C GLU A 108 27.90 -18.16 20.53
N ILE A 109 26.95 -17.47 19.88
CA ILE A 109 25.62 -18.02 19.55
C ILE A 109 25.75 -19.24 18.64
N MET A 110 26.59 -19.17 17.62
CA MET A 110 26.81 -20.26 16.67
C MET A 110 27.45 -21.48 17.35
N ALA A 111 28.44 -21.28 18.21
CA ALA A 111 29.08 -22.35 18.97
C ALA A 111 28.15 -22.99 20.00
N GLU A 112 27.36 -22.18 20.72
CA GLU A 112 26.39 -22.68 21.72
C GLU A 112 25.24 -23.44 21.04
N ASN A 113 24.80 -23.00 19.87
CA ASN A 113 23.58 -23.53 19.27
C ASN A 113 23.75 -24.51 18.13
N PHE A 114 24.76 -24.32 17.30
CA PHE A 114 24.95 -24.99 16.03
C PHE A 114 26.41 -25.43 15.86
N PRO A 115 26.94 -26.32 16.73
CA PRO A 115 28.34 -26.72 16.67
C PRO A 115 28.74 -27.28 15.31
N ASN A 116 27.83 -28.00 14.63
CA ASN A 116 28.05 -28.54 13.28
C ASN A 116 28.23 -27.48 12.19
N LEU A 117 27.78 -26.24 12.42
CA LEU A 117 27.95 -25.12 11.50
C LEU A 117 29.21 -24.31 11.79
N LYS A 118 29.80 -24.45 12.99
CA LYS A 118 31.01 -23.73 13.40
C LYS A 118 32.24 -24.12 12.57
N ASP A 119 32.32 -25.39 12.16
CA ASP A 119 33.44 -25.89 11.36
C ASP A 119 33.38 -25.40 9.89
N THR A 120 32.32 -24.69 9.52
CA THR A 120 32.19 -24.03 8.22
C THR A 120 32.72 -22.60 8.33
N ASP A 121 33.57 -22.18 7.39
CA ASP A 121 34.09 -20.81 7.27
C ASP A 121 32.96 -19.82 6.89
N ILE A 122 32.09 -19.50 7.85
CA ILE A 122 30.98 -18.57 7.71
C ILE A 122 31.56 -17.16 7.67
N LYS A 123 31.33 -16.45 6.56
CA LYS A 123 31.85 -15.09 6.37
C LYS A 123 30.80 -14.04 6.63
N ILE A 124 31.12 -13.14 7.55
CA ILE A 124 30.31 -11.97 7.86
C ILE A 124 30.83 -10.78 7.06
N GLN A 125 29.91 -10.03 6.45
CA GLN A 125 30.24 -8.80 5.73
C GLN A 125 30.13 -7.57 6.63
N GLU A 126 29.08 -7.50 7.45
CA GLU A 126 28.80 -6.33 8.28
C GLU A 126 27.98 -6.73 9.50
N THR A 127 28.21 -6.08 10.62
CA THR A 127 27.43 -6.25 11.85
C THR A 127 27.03 -4.90 12.43
N GLN A 128 25.78 -4.78 12.87
CA GLN A 128 25.31 -3.55 13.53
C GLN A 128 24.08 -3.79 14.42
N ARG A 129 23.86 -2.90 15.38
CA ARG A 129 22.57 -2.78 16.10
C ARG A 129 21.65 -1.84 15.35
N ALA A 130 20.39 -2.24 15.18
CA ALA A 130 19.36 -1.41 14.58
C ALA A 130 18.27 -1.04 15.60
N PRO A 131 17.91 0.25 15.73
CA PRO A 131 18.56 1.43 15.12
C PRO A 131 19.91 1.78 15.78
N ASN A 132 20.80 2.48 15.05
CA ASN A 132 22.16 2.81 15.54
C ASN A 132 22.15 3.65 16.83
N LYS A 133 21.13 4.50 17.02
CA LYS A 133 20.97 5.31 18.24
C LYS A 133 20.16 4.54 19.29
N LEU A 134 20.70 4.48 20.51
CA LEU A 134 20.00 3.95 21.67
C LEU A 134 18.88 4.93 22.09
N ASN A 135 17.68 4.40 22.30
CA ASN A 135 16.58 5.13 22.91
C ASN A 135 16.40 4.63 24.35
N PRO A 136 16.71 5.43 25.39
CA PRO A 136 16.62 4.99 26.79
C PRO A 136 15.18 4.69 27.24
N ASN A 137 14.16 5.19 26.53
CA ASN A 137 12.76 4.92 26.84
C ASN A 137 12.27 3.57 26.31
N ARG A 138 13.07 2.85 25.52
CA ARG A 138 12.70 1.56 24.95
C ARG A 138 13.04 0.45 25.96
N PRO A 139 12.05 -0.30 26.47
CA PRO A 139 12.31 -1.35 27.46
C PRO A 139 12.95 -2.61 26.88
N THR A 140 12.85 -2.81 25.56
CA THR A 140 13.41 -3.97 24.86
C THR A 140 14.79 -3.65 24.27
N PRO A 141 15.76 -4.58 24.33
CA PRO A 141 17.02 -4.41 23.62
C PRO A 141 16.82 -4.19 22.11
N ARG A 142 17.70 -3.41 21.49
CA ARG A 142 17.75 -3.25 20.03
C ARG A 142 18.01 -4.58 19.33
N HIS A 143 17.70 -4.68 18.05
CA HIS A 143 18.00 -5.91 17.30
C HIS A 143 19.42 -5.84 16.75
N ILE A 144 20.08 -6.98 16.63
CA ILE A 144 21.34 -7.09 15.88
C ILE A 144 21.00 -7.49 14.44
N ILE A 145 21.60 -6.81 13.47
CA ILE A 145 21.61 -7.17 12.07
C ILE A 145 23.00 -7.65 11.71
N ILE A 146 23.07 -8.86 11.16
CA ILE A 146 24.30 -9.45 10.61
C ILE A 146 24.10 -9.65 9.13
N LYS A 147 24.91 -8.99 8.32
CA LYS A 147 24.93 -9.18 6.87
C LYS A 147 25.92 -10.28 6.54
N MET A 148 25.42 -11.37 6.00
CA MET A 148 26.26 -12.50 5.58
C MET A 148 26.92 -12.17 4.24
N ALA A 149 28.18 -12.58 4.04
CA ALA A 149 28.82 -12.47 2.72
C ALA A 149 28.18 -13.44 1.71
N ILE A 150 27.64 -14.57 2.19
CA ILE A 150 27.05 -15.63 1.39
C ILE A 150 25.62 -15.91 1.87
N ILE A 151 24.64 -15.81 0.97
CA ILE A 151 23.20 -16.00 1.30
C ILE A 151 22.92 -17.44 1.75
N GLN A 152 23.63 -18.41 1.18
CA GLN A 152 23.50 -19.83 1.53
C GLN A 152 23.79 -20.06 3.02
N ASP A 153 24.72 -19.33 3.62
CA ASP A 153 25.06 -19.44 5.04
C ASP A 153 23.89 -18.98 5.91
N LYS A 154 23.30 -17.82 5.58
CA LYS A 154 22.07 -17.34 6.21
C LYS A 154 20.97 -18.40 6.15
N VAL A 155 20.74 -18.99 4.98
CA VAL A 155 19.68 -19.98 4.77
C VAL A 155 19.93 -21.22 5.62
N ARG A 156 21.17 -21.72 5.69
CA ARG A 156 21.55 -22.86 6.54
C ARG A 156 21.32 -22.56 8.02
N ILE A 157 21.77 -21.39 8.51
CA ILE A 157 21.57 -20.97 9.90
C ILE A 157 20.08 -20.88 10.24
N LEU A 158 19.28 -20.22 9.39
CA LEU A 158 17.84 -20.10 9.62
C LEU A 158 17.11 -21.44 9.56
N LYS A 159 17.59 -22.40 8.76
CA LYS A 159 17.06 -23.76 8.73
C LYS A 159 17.37 -24.49 10.05
N ALA A 160 18.63 -24.49 10.48
CA ALA A 160 19.04 -25.11 11.74
C ALA A 160 18.32 -24.48 12.94
N ALA A 161 18.14 -23.15 12.93
CA ALA A 161 17.36 -22.41 13.93
C ALA A 161 15.91 -22.90 14.04
N ARG A 162 15.25 -23.16 12.90
CA ARG A 162 13.87 -23.70 12.89
C ARG A 162 13.79 -25.14 13.37
N GLU A 163 14.79 -25.96 13.04
CA GLU A 163 14.86 -27.37 13.48
C GLU A 163 15.10 -27.46 14.99
N LYS A 164 15.96 -26.60 15.54
CA LYS A 164 16.26 -26.57 16.97
C LYS A 164 15.11 -25.99 17.83
N GLN A 165 14.33 -25.05 17.31
CA GLN A 165 13.22 -24.33 17.95
C GLN A 165 13.59 -23.45 19.16
N SER A 166 14.51 -23.86 20.03
CA SER A 166 15.03 -23.08 21.15
C SER A 166 16.48 -22.67 20.89
N ILE A 167 16.74 -21.37 20.84
CA ILE A 167 18.07 -20.81 20.63
C ILE A 167 18.37 -19.96 21.85
N ASN A 168 19.51 -20.23 22.48
CA ASN A 168 19.88 -19.58 23.72
C ASN A 168 21.21 -18.84 23.54
N TYR A 169 21.43 -17.79 24.30
CA TYR A 169 22.71 -17.11 24.39
C TYR A 169 23.00 -16.87 25.87
N LYS A 170 24.01 -17.55 26.41
CA LYS A 170 24.33 -17.51 27.85
C LYS A 170 23.12 -17.83 28.74
N GLY A 171 22.31 -18.80 28.31
CA GLY A 171 21.07 -19.19 29.01
C GLY A 171 19.86 -18.26 28.78
N ILE A 172 20.00 -17.16 28.05
CA ILE A 172 18.88 -16.27 27.68
C ILE A 172 18.29 -16.74 26.35
N PRO A 173 16.96 -16.94 26.24
CA PRO A 173 16.33 -17.30 24.97
C PRO A 173 16.41 -16.12 23.99
N ILE A 174 16.86 -16.40 22.78
CA ILE A 174 16.98 -15.45 21.68
C ILE A 174 16.25 -15.95 20.44
N ARG A 175 15.98 -15.04 19.50
CA ARG A 175 15.32 -15.39 18.23
C ARG A 175 16.16 -14.97 17.03
N LEU A 176 16.43 -15.93 16.15
CA LEU A 176 16.98 -15.69 14.83
C LEU A 176 15.86 -15.59 13.79
N SER A 177 15.91 -14.57 12.94
CA SER A 177 14.92 -14.36 11.88
C SER A 177 15.53 -13.75 10.64
N ALA A 178 14.86 -13.89 9.49
CA ALA A 178 15.25 -13.18 8.29
C ALA A 178 14.80 -11.71 8.38
N ASP A 179 15.64 -10.80 7.88
CA ASP A 179 15.24 -9.43 7.60
C ASP A 179 14.45 -9.39 6.28
N PHE A 180 13.35 -8.65 6.26
CA PHE A 180 12.44 -8.48 5.12
C PHE A 180 12.03 -7.01 5.03
N SER A 181 11.64 -6.56 3.84
CA SER A 181 10.98 -5.26 3.64
C SER A 181 9.69 -5.16 4.46
N THR A 182 9.27 -3.94 4.75
CA THR A 182 8.02 -3.66 5.48
C THR A 182 6.81 -4.23 4.76
N GLU A 183 6.79 -4.13 3.44
CA GLU A 183 5.73 -4.59 2.56
C GLU A 183 5.68 -6.13 2.56
N THR A 184 6.83 -6.80 2.47
CA THR A 184 6.91 -8.27 2.54
C THR A 184 6.53 -8.78 3.92
N LEU A 185 6.91 -8.08 5.00
CA LEU A 185 6.46 -8.40 6.36
C LEU A 185 4.94 -8.24 6.51
N GLN A 186 4.37 -7.18 5.94
CA GLN A 186 2.93 -6.94 5.99
C GLN A 186 2.15 -8.00 5.23
N ALA A 187 2.55 -8.32 4.00
CA ALA A 187 1.95 -9.41 3.22
C ALA A 187 2.02 -10.74 3.98
N ARG A 188 3.15 -11.07 4.62
CA ARG A 188 3.28 -12.28 5.45
C ARG A 188 2.30 -12.30 6.63
N ARG A 189 2.01 -11.16 7.27
CA ARG A 189 1.02 -11.07 8.36
C ARG A 189 -0.40 -11.30 7.86
N GLU A 190 -0.76 -10.69 6.74
CA GLU A 190 -2.07 -10.90 6.10
C GLU A 190 -2.28 -12.38 5.71
N TRP A 191 -1.24 -13.02 5.20
CA TRP A 191 -1.26 -14.46 4.93
C TRP A 191 -1.29 -15.31 6.20
N GLN A 192 -0.74 -14.84 7.33
CA GLN A 192 -0.63 -15.63 8.56
C GLN A 192 -1.99 -16.05 9.11
N ASP A 193 -2.99 -15.18 9.04
CA ASP A 193 -4.36 -15.50 9.48
C ASP A 193 -5.00 -16.57 8.58
N ILE A 194 -4.79 -16.47 7.27
CA ILE A 194 -5.25 -17.47 6.30
C ILE A 194 -4.57 -18.81 6.57
N PHE A 195 -3.25 -18.83 6.76
CA PHE A 195 -2.50 -20.04 7.08
C PHE A 195 -2.97 -20.68 8.38
N LYS A 196 -3.30 -19.89 9.40
CA LYS A 196 -3.82 -20.40 10.68
C LYS A 196 -5.15 -21.14 10.50
N VAL A 197 -6.07 -20.58 9.71
CA VAL A 197 -7.35 -21.23 9.38
C VAL A 197 -7.14 -22.52 8.59
N LEU A 198 -6.27 -22.49 7.56
CA LEU A 198 -5.98 -23.66 6.74
C LEU A 198 -5.33 -24.79 7.55
N LYS A 199 -4.37 -24.46 8.42
CA LYS A 199 -3.71 -25.45 9.27
C LYS A 199 -4.70 -26.13 10.22
N GLY A 200 -5.64 -25.38 10.80
CA GLY A 200 -6.71 -25.96 11.64
C GLY A 200 -7.59 -26.94 10.87
N LYS A 201 -7.95 -26.63 9.62
CA LYS A 201 -8.73 -27.54 8.76
C LYS A 201 -7.96 -28.81 8.38
N ILE A 202 -6.67 -28.68 8.04
CA ILE A 202 -5.82 -29.83 7.69
C ILE A 202 -5.63 -30.75 8.90
N CYS A 203 -5.32 -30.19 10.07
CA CYS A 203 -5.22 -30.98 11.30
C CYS A 203 -6.54 -31.70 11.62
N ASN A 204 -7.69 -31.03 11.46
CA ASN A 204 -9.00 -31.68 11.65
C ASN A 204 -9.24 -32.82 10.65
N LEU A 205 -8.81 -32.68 9.40
CA LEU A 205 -8.87 -33.75 8.40
C LEU A 205 -8.01 -34.95 8.82
N GLU A 206 -6.78 -34.71 9.26
CA GLU A 206 -5.88 -35.77 9.74
C GLU A 206 -6.45 -36.51 10.96
N TYR A 207 -7.07 -35.78 11.90
CA TYR A 207 -7.79 -36.38 13.03
C TYR A 207 -9.03 -37.18 12.60
N SER A 208 -9.83 -36.68 11.64
CA SER A 208 -10.97 -37.42 11.09
C SER A 208 -10.53 -38.71 10.42
N ILE A 209 -9.50 -38.65 9.58
CA ILE A 209 -8.91 -39.80 8.90
C ILE A 209 -8.40 -40.81 9.94
N GLN A 210 -7.63 -40.38 10.94
CA GLN A 210 -7.16 -41.28 12.02
C GLN A 210 -8.30 -41.91 12.83
N SER A 211 -9.36 -41.17 13.12
CA SER A 211 -10.54 -41.70 13.82
C SER A 211 -11.31 -42.74 13.00
N GLU A 212 -11.30 -42.61 11.67
CA GLU A 212 -11.99 -43.50 10.72
C GLU A 212 -11.22 -44.82 10.49
N TYR A 213 -9.89 -44.80 10.59
CA TYR A 213 -9.03 -45.99 10.51
C TYR A 213 -8.79 -46.71 11.85
N HIS A 214 -9.18 -46.14 12.98
CA HIS A 214 -9.15 -46.81 14.30
C HIS A 214 -10.50 -47.38 14.76
N LEU A 215 -11.54 -47.26 13.94
CA LEU A 215 -12.88 -47.84 14.17
C LEU A 215 -13.18 -49.07 13.30
N LYS A 216 -12.16 -49.73 12.74
CA LYS A 216 -12.27 -51.02 12.04
C LYS A 216 -11.46 -52.11 12.72
#